data_AF-A0A7S2DLI0-F1
#
_entry.id   AF-A0A7S2DLI0-F1
#
_cell.length_a   1.000
_cell.length_b   1.000
_cell.length_c   1.000
_cell.angle_alpha   90.00
_cell.angle_beta   90.00
_cell.angle_gamma   90.00
#
_symmetry.space_group_name_H-M   'P 1'
#
loop_
_entity.id
_entity.type
_entity.pdbx_description
1 polymer ?
#
loop_
_entity_poly.entity_id
_entity_poly.type
_entity_poly.pdbx_seq_one_letter_code
_entity_poly.pdbx_strand_id
1 'polypeptide(L)'
;QGPAVGLARFTTPTKRARARARAWPAMDPVSILVVLLIFLSLAVLYVKLGLIMSCMRAERLDASDAAARMWQKRGGTTPDLPEKLRGVFWFGTNKAPELLVCFEGERWDPELRRLYITSGGVFNWTYSASKGGFF
;
A
#
# COMPACT_ATOMS: atom_id res chain seq x y z
N GLN A 1 2.45 1.75 -68.46
CA GLN A 1 3.35 1.82 -67.28
C GLN A 1 2.62 1.12 -66.15
N GLY A 2 3.02 -0.12 -65.82
CA GLY A 2 2.40 -0.93 -64.76
C GLY A 2 3.39 -1.12 -63.60
N PRO A 3 2.93 -1.24 -62.34
CA PRO A 3 3.82 -1.32 -61.19
C PRO A 3 4.43 -2.73 -61.07
N ALA A 4 5.75 -2.78 -60.92
CA ALA A 4 6.48 -3.99 -60.61
C ALA A 4 6.20 -4.43 -59.16
N VAL A 5 5.52 -5.56 -59.00
CA VAL A 5 5.29 -6.20 -57.71
C VAL A 5 6.58 -6.89 -57.27
N GLY A 6 7.29 -6.27 -56.32
CA GLY A 6 8.50 -6.83 -55.71
C GLY A 6 8.15 -8.00 -54.79
N LEU A 7 8.44 -9.22 -55.23
CA LEU A 7 8.39 -10.44 -54.42
C LEU A 7 9.47 -10.38 -53.33
N ALA A 8 9.07 -10.06 -52.11
CA ALA A 8 9.91 -10.18 -50.92
C ALA A 8 10.31 -11.66 -50.72
N ARG A 9 11.60 -11.98 -50.89
CA ARG A 9 12.15 -13.29 -50.56
C ARG A 9 12.02 -13.52 -49.06
N PHE A 10 11.10 -14.40 -48.69
CA PHE A 10 11.08 -15.06 -47.38
C PHE A 10 12.41 -15.80 -47.20
N THR A 11 13.35 -15.21 -46.47
CA THR A 11 14.55 -15.91 -46.01
C THR A 11 14.12 -16.88 -44.91
N THR A 12 14.28 -18.18 -45.17
CA THR A 12 13.99 -19.23 -44.20
C THR A 12 14.84 -19.01 -42.94
N PRO A 13 14.28 -19.15 -41.73
CA PRO A 13 15.03 -18.99 -40.49
C PRO A 13 16.20 -19.97 -40.48
N THR A 14 17.42 -19.46 -40.38
CA THR A 14 18.63 -20.28 -40.33
C THR A 14 18.58 -21.24 -39.14
N LYS A 15 19.05 -22.49 -39.34
CA LYS A 15 19.06 -23.57 -38.33
C LYS A 15 19.65 -23.17 -36.96
N ARG A 16 20.43 -22.08 -36.89
CA ARG A 16 20.98 -21.52 -35.64
C ARG A 16 19.93 -20.91 -34.70
N ALA A 17 18.76 -20.49 -35.19
CA ALA A 17 17.70 -19.96 -34.34
C ALA A 17 16.95 -21.04 -33.54
N ARG A 18 17.02 -22.33 -33.96
CA ARG A 18 16.35 -23.44 -33.25
C ARG A 18 17.11 -23.99 -32.05
N ALA A 19 18.41 -23.72 -31.93
CA ALA A 19 19.24 -24.29 -30.86
C ALA A 19 19.12 -23.57 -29.50
N ARG A 20 18.34 -22.48 -29.41
CA ARG A 20 18.16 -21.70 -28.18
C ARG A 20 16.79 -21.82 -27.52
N ALA A 21 15.91 -22.70 -28.00
CA ALA A 21 14.81 -23.19 -27.18
C ALA A 21 15.38 -24.24 -26.20
N ARG A 22 16.23 -23.79 -25.26
CA ARG A 22 16.58 -24.57 -24.09
C ARG A 22 15.26 -24.80 -23.37
N ALA A 23 14.70 -25.99 -23.53
CA ALA A 23 13.58 -26.44 -22.72
C ALA A 23 14.04 -26.29 -21.28
N TRP A 24 13.42 -25.37 -20.55
CA TRP A 24 13.60 -25.30 -19.12
C TRP A 24 13.27 -26.68 -18.57
N PRO A 25 14.13 -27.30 -17.73
CA PRO A 25 13.79 -28.55 -17.11
C PRO A 25 12.46 -28.34 -16.37
N ALA A 26 11.46 -29.14 -16.72
CA ALA A 26 10.19 -29.10 -16.03
C ALA A 26 10.46 -29.38 -14.54
N MET A 27 10.19 -28.39 -13.69
CA MET A 27 10.26 -28.61 -12.25
C MET A 27 9.23 -29.66 -11.86
N ASP A 28 9.63 -30.61 -11.02
CA ASP A 28 8.68 -31.57 -10.50
C ASP A 28 7.64 -30.85 -9.60
N PRO A 29 6.40 -31.37 -9.51
CA PRO A 29 5.35 -30.71 -8.72
C PRO A 29 5.70 -30.52 -7.24
N VAL A 30 6.55 -31.38 -6.66
CA VAL A 30 6.95 -31.30 -5.25
C VAL A 30 7.88 -30.11 -5.04
N SER A 31 8.87 -29.92 -5.91
CA SER A 31 9.74 -28.73 -5.89
C SER A 31 8.94 -27.43 -6.00
N ILE A 32 7.93 -27.39 -6.88
CA ILE A 32 7.04 -26.23 -7.01
C ILE A 32 6.30 -25.97 -5.68
N LEU A 33 5.71 -27.00 -5.07
CA LEU A 33 4.99 -26.86 -3.80
C LEU A 33 5.91 -26.37 -2.67
N VAL A 34 7.11 -26.92 -2.54
CA VAL A 34 8.10 -26.50 -1.53
C VAL A 34 8.46 -25.03 -1.70
N VAL A 35 8.73 -24.59 -2.93
CA VAL A 35 9.02 -23.19 -3.23
C VAL A 35 7.85 -22.29 -2.83
N LEU A 36 6.61 -22.66 -3.16
CA LEU A 36 5.42 -21.90 -2.78
C LEU A 36 5.24 -21.80 -1.26
N LEU A 37 5.48 -22.90 -0.52
CA LEU A 37 5.41 -22.90 0.94
C LEU A 37 6.49 -22.02 1.58
N ILE A 38 7.70 -21.99 1.02
CA ILE A 38 8.76 -21.09 1.46
C ILE A 38 8.34 -19.64 1.23
N PHE A 39 7.86 -19.29 0.04
CA PHE A 39 7.37 -17.94 -0.25
C PHE A 39 6.22 -17.52 0.68
N LEU A 40 5.26 -18.42 0.93
CA LEU A 40 4.15 -18.16 1.84
C LEU A 40 4.65 -17.93 3.28
N SER A 41 5.58 -18.77 3.75
CA SER A 41 6.15 -18.66 5.10
C SER A 41 6.91 -17.34 5.27
N LEU A 42 7.71 -16.94 4.27
CA LEU A 42 8.42 -15.67 4.26
C LEU A 42 7.45 -14.48 4.23
N ALA A 43 6.36 -14.55 3.46
CA ALA A 43 5.34 -13.50 3.43
C ALA A 43 4.65 -13.34 4.78
N VAL A 44 4.28 -14.45 5.44
CA VAL A 44 3.70 -14.43 6.79
C VAL A 44 4.68 -13.84 7.81
N LEU A 45 5.95 -14.24 7.74
CA LEU A 45 6.99 -13.69 8.62
C LEU A 45 7.17 -12.19 8.41
N TYR A 46 7.23 -11.75 7.14
CA TYR A 46 7.35 -10.33 6.79
C TYR A 46 6.21 -9.50 7.37
N VAL A 47 4.96 -9.96 7.21
CA VAL A 47 3.78 -9.29 7.78
C VAL A 47 3.86 -9.23 9.31
N LYS A 48 4.22 -10.34 9.96
CA LYS A 48 4.35 -10.39 11.43
C LYS A 48 5.42 -9.43 11.95
N LEU A 49 6.60 -9.40 11.31
CA LEU A 49 7.66 -8.46 11.67
C LEU A 49 7.22 -7.01 11.46
N GLY A 50 6.52 -6.72 10.36
CA GLY A 50 5.94 -5.41 10.11
C GLY A 50 4.98 -4.98 11.22
N LEU A 51 4.09 -5.88 11.66
CA LEU A 51 3.17 -5.61 12.77
C LEU A 51 3.90 -5.38 14.09
N ILE A 52 4.88 -6.22 14.43
CA ILE A 52 5.69 -6.06 15.66
C ILE A 52 6.40 -4.71 15.66
N MET A 53 7.06 -4.36 14.54
CA MET A 53 7.77 -3.09 14.41
C MET A 53 6.82 -1.89 14.51
N SER A 54 5.61 -1.99 13.95
CA SER A 54 4.57 -0.97 14.10
C SER A 54 4.11 -0.82 15.56
N CYS A 55 3.91 -1.94 16.27
CA CYS A 55 3.57 -1.91 17.70
C CYS A 55 4.69 -1.35 18.56
N MET A 56 5.95 -1.68 18.27
CA MET A 56 7.12 -1.15 19.00
C MET A 56 7.34 0.35 18.77
N ARG A 57 6.87 0.88 17.65
CA ARG A 57 6.91 2.31 17.33
C ARG A 57 5.67 3.07 17.80
N ALA A 58 4.70 2.38 18.39
CA ALA A 58 3.51 3.04 18.94
C ALA A 58 3.91 3.84 20.18
N GLU A 59 3.60 5.13 20.14
CA GLU A 59 3.85 6.03 21.26
C GLU A 59 2.56 6.23 22.06
N ARG A 60 2.67 6.17 23.38
CA ARG A 60 1.56 6.46 24.27
C ARG A 60 1.62 7.93 24.66
N LEU A 61 0.59 8.67 24.26
CA LEU A 61 0.44 10.09 24.51
C LEU A 61 -0.96 10.36 25.04
N ASP A 62 -1.10 11.45 25.78
CA ASP A 62 -2.40 11.99 26.15
C ASP A 62 -3.10 12.53 24.90
N ALA A 63 -4.43 12.61 24.93
CA ALA A 63 -5.23 13.00 23.76
C ALA A 63 -4.79 14.36 23.15
N SER A 64 -4.53 15.35 24.01
CA SER A 64 -4.11 16.69 23.58
C SER A 64 -2.73 16.66 22.91
N ASP A 65 -1.77 15.93 23.50
CA ASP A 65 -0.40 15.84 22.98
C ASP A 65 -0.36 15.05 21.68
N ALA A 66 -1.16 13.98 21.59
CA ALA A 66 -1.34 13.22 20.36
C ALA A 66 -1.89 14.10 19.23
N ALA A 67 -2.94 14.89 19.50
CA ALA A 67 -3.51 15.82 18.53
C ALA A 67 -2.51 16.88 18.09
N ALA A 68 -1.81 17.53 19.04
CA ALA A 68 -0.79 18.52 18.74
C ALA A 68 0.33 17.95 17.86
N ARG A 69 0.79 16.73 18.17
CA ARG A 69 1.85 16.07 17.41
C ARG A 69 1.41 15.64 16.03
N MET A 70 0.19 15.13 15.86
CA MET A 70 -0.39 14.82 14.55
C MET A 70 -0.44 16.09 13.69
N TRP A 71 -0.95 17.19 14.25
CA TRP A 71 -0.99 18.47 13.55
C TRP A 71 0.40 19.00 13.21
N GLN A 72 1.37 18.92 14.11
CA GLN A 72 2.74 19.34 13.83
C GLN A 72 3.36 18.56 12.67
N LYS A 73 3.02 17.28 12.51
CA LYS A 73 3.57 16.40 11.47
C LYS A 73 2.86 16.53 10.13
N ARG A 74 1.54 16.79 10.13
CA ARG A 74 0.72 16.74 8.90
C ARG A 74 0.02 18.05 8.56
N GLY A 75 -0.15 18.98 9.49
CA GLY A 75 -0.94 20.18 9.30
C GLY A 75 -0.52 20.99 8.07
N GLY A 76 -1.47 21.35 7.21
CA GLY A 76 -1.25 22.11 6.00
C GLY A 76 -0.50 21.37 4.88
N THR A 77 -0.41 20.05 4.93
CA THR A 77 0.28 19.25 3.89
C THR A 77 -0.64 18.82 2.74
N THR A 78 -1.96 18.92 2.89
CA THR A 78 -2.90 18.64 1.80
C THR A 78 -3.35 19.94 1.11
N PRO A 79 -2.93 20.18 -0.15
CA PRO A 79 -3.39 21.35 -0.90
C PRO A 79 -4.90 21.29 -1.14
N ASP A 80 -5.54 22.46 -1.17
CA ASP A 80 -6.97 22.65 -1.48
C ASP A 80 -7.95 21.89 -0.56
N LEU A 81 -7.47 21.37 0.58
CA LEU A 81 -8.33 20.75 1.57
C LEU A 81 -9.29 21.81 2.13
N PRO A 82 -10.62 21.57 2.10
CA PRO A 82 -11.60 22.51 2.65
C PRO A 82 -11.31 22.83 4.12
N GLU A 83 -11.45 24.09 4.52
CA GLU A 83 -11.14 24.56 5.87
C GLU A 83 -11.81 23.73 6.96
N LYS A 84 -13.08 23.34 6.76
CA LYS A 84 -13.83 22.46 7.68
C LYS A 84 -13.25 21.04 7.86
N LEU A 85 -12.38 20.60 6.95
CA LEU A 85 -11.68 19.32 6.99
C LEU A 85 -10.23 19.46 7.46
N ARG A 86 -9.77 20.68 7.74
CA ARG A 86 -8.43 20.93 8.29
C ARG A 86 -8.49 20.77 9.80
N GLY A 87 -7.50 20.07 10.35
CA GLY A 87 -7.33 19.89 11.78
C GLY A 87 -7.19 18.43 12.19
N VAL A 88 -7.30 18.21 13.49
CA VAL A 88 -7.38 16.88 14.10
C VAL A 88 -8.77 16.74 14.72
N PHE A 89 -9.48 15.69 14.32
CA PHE A 89 -10.87 15.46 14.70
C PHE A 89 -10.95 14.34 15.72
N TRP A 90 -11.74 14.56 16.77
CA TRP A 90 -12.09 13.56 17.76
C TRP A 90 -13.40 12.87 17.38
N PHE A 91 -13.41 11.54 17.33
CA PHE A 91 -14.64 10.79 17.08
C PHE A 91 -15.21 10.22 18.38
N GLY A 92 -16.03 11.02 19.06
CA GLY A 92 -16.55 10.67 20.40
C GLY A 92 -17.57 9.53 20.43
N THR A 93 -18.19 9.19 19.30
CA THR A 93 -19.20 8.13 19.19
C THR A 93 -18.76 6.98 18.28
N ASN A 94 -17.46 6.92 17.94
CA ASN A 94 -16.95 5.83 17.11
C ASN A 94 -16.92 4.54 17.95
N LYS A 95 -17.54 3.48 17.42
CA LYS A 95 -17.48 2.14 18.03
C LYS A 95 -16.12 1.48 17.85
N ALA A 96 -15.36 1.94 16.86
CA ALA A 96 -14.03 1.45 16.59
C ALA A 96 -13.00 2.19 17.47
N PRO A 97 -11.82 1.59 17.74
CA PRO A 97 -10.87 2.09 18.73
C PRO A 97 -10.16 3.39 18.33
N GLU A 98 -10.42 3.91 17.11
CA GLU A 98 -9.82 5.16 16.64
C GLU A 98 -10.46 6.36 17.32
N LEU A 99 -9.62 7.14 18.03
CA LEU A 99 -10.06 8.30 18.81
C LEU A 99 -9.86 9.61 18.06
N LEU A 100 -8.69 9.77 17.42
CA LEU A 100 -8.31 10.95 16.67
C LEU A 100 -8.03 10.59 15.21
N VAL A 101 -8.42 11.47 14.29
CA VAL A 101 -7.99 11.43 12.88
C VAL A 101 -7.44 12.77 12.42
N CYS A 102 -6.44 12.75 11.55
CA CYS A 102 -6.00 13.93 10.82
C CYS A 102 -6.11 13.66 9.32
N PHE A 103 -6.93 14.45 8.63
CA PHE A 103 -7.16 14.33 7.18
C PHE A 103 -6.07 15.01 6.34
N GLU A 104 -5.28 15.89 6.95
CA GLU A 104 -4.11 16.46 6.30
C GLU A 104 -3.07 15.39 6.02
N GLY A 105 -2.40 15.49 4.88
CA GLY A 105 -1.50 14.47 4.32
C GLY A 105 -2.21 13.35 3.58
N GLU A 106 -3.54 13.33 3.54
CA GLU A 106 -4.32 12.42 2.67
C GLU A 106 -4.49 12.99 1.27
N ARG A 107 -4.92 12.11 0.34
CA ARG A 107 -5.26 12.51 -1.02
C ARG A 107 -6.67 13.11 -1.05
N TRP A 108 -6.73 14.39 -1.41
CA TRP A 108 -7.96 15.12 -1.69
C TRP A 108 -8.20 15.24 -3.19
N ASP A 109 -9.44 15.00 -3.62
CA ASP A 109 -9.90 15.20 -4.99
C ASP A 109 -10.96 16.34 -4.98
N PRO A 110 -10.59 17.55 -5.42
CA PRO A 110 -11.48 18.72 -5.35
C PRO A 110 -12.64 18.64 -6.34
N GLU A 111 -12.48 17.96 -7.47
CA GLU A 111 -13.51 17.82 -8.50
C GLU A 111 -14.64 16.92 -8.02
N LEU A 112 -14.27 15.75 -7.47
CA LEU A 112 -15.23 14.78 -6.94
C LEU A 112 -15.66 15.09 -5.50
N ARG A 113 -15.01 16.05 -4.84
CA ARG A 113 -15.13 16.36 -3.41
C ARG A 113 -14.94 15.12 -2.54
N ARG A 114 -13.92 14.32 -2.86
CA ARG A 114 -13.63 13.04 -2.18
C ARG A 114 -12.30 13.10 -1.46
N LEU A 115 -12.31 12.64 -0.20
CA LEU A 115 -11.11 12.43 0.59
C LEU A 115 -10.80 10.94 0.63
N TYR A 116 -9.60 10.56 0.22
CA TYR A 116 -9.12 9.18 0.27
C TYR A 116 -8.21 9.02 1.48
N ILE A 117 -8.74 8.38 2.53
CA ILE A 117 -8.00 8.21 3.79
C ILE A 117 -7.28 6.86 3.77
N THR A 118 -5.96 6.90 4.00
CA THR A 118 -5.12 5.71 4.06
C THR A 118 -5.30 5.01 5.41
N SER A 119 -5.83 3.80 5.40
CA SER A 119 -5.88 2.94 6.59
C SER A 119 -4.46 2.61 7.07
N GLY A 120 -4.20 2.81 8.35
CA GLY A 120 -2.89 2.51 8.96
C GLY A 120 -1.76 3.46 8.61
N GLY A 121 -2.04 4.61 7.99
CA GLY A 121 -1.01 5.62 7.74
C GLY A 121 -0.48 6.29 9.02
N VAL A 122 0.78 6.71 8.97
CA VAL A 122 1.52 7.22 10.13
C VAL A 122 1.06 8.64 10.49
N PHE A 123 0.65 8.84 11.74
CA PHE A 123 0.05 10.09 12.24
C PHE A 123 -1.31 10.44 11.63
N ASN A 124 -1.97 9.47 11.00
CA ASN A 124 -3.32 9.64 10.45
C ASN A 124 -4.39 9.33 11.50
N TRP A 125 -4.10 8.35 12.37
CA TRP A 125 -5.04 7.80 13.36
C TRP A 125 -4.34 7.60 14.70
N THR A 126 -5.10 7.67 15.79
CA THR A 126 -4.68 7.16 17.11
C THR A 126 -5.64 6.08 17.59
N TYR A 127 -5.14 5.15 18.41
CA TYR A 127 -5.95 4.11 19.02
C TYR A 127 -6.00 4.29 20.53
N SER A 128 -7.14 3.95 21.14
CA SER A 128 -7.22 3.87 22.60
C SER A 128 -6.28 2.78 23.13
N ALA A 129 -5.39 3.16 24.06
CA ALA A 129 -4.47 2.23 24.72
C ALA A 129 -5.14 1.40 25.82
N SER A 130 -6.33 1.79 26.29
CA SER A 130 -7.09 0.98 27.25
C SER A 130 -7.80 -0.14 26.51
N LYS A 131 -7.64 -1.39 26.99
CA LYS A 131 -8.45 -2.54 26.54
C LYS A 131 -9.96 -2.34 26.73
N GLY A 132 -10.39 -1.29 27.43
CA GLY A 132 -11.73 -0.75 27.35
C GLY A 132 -11.81 0.23 26.20
N GLY A 133 -12.17 -0.25 25.02
CA GLY A 133 -12.94 0.61 24.11
C GLY A 133 -14.21 1.05 24.83
N PHE A 134 -14.78 2.20 24.44
CA PHE A 134 -16.16 2.47 24.78
C PHE A 134 -17.01 1.34 24.18
N PHE A 135 -17.63 0.54 25.03
CA PHE A 135 -18.83 -0.20 24.65
C PHE A 135 -20.00 0.78 24.56
#